data_AF-A0A2X2JKC5-F1
#
_entry.id   AF-A0A2X2JKC5-F1
#
_cell.length_a   1.000
_cell.length_b   1.000
_cell.length_c   1.000
_cell.angle_alpha   90.00
_cell.angle_beta   90.00
_cell.angle_gamma   90.00
#
_symmetry.space_group_name_H-M   'P 1'
#
loop_
_entity.id
_entity.type
_entity.pdbx_description
1 polymer ?
#
loop_
_entity_poly.entity_id
_entity_poly.type
_entity_poly.pdbx_seq_one_letter_code
_entity_poly.pdbx_strand_id
1 'polypeptide(L)'
;MLIATDYARKMSLDMRMVSDHPDNKASHCAVNIAKYYNQFNSQKGTQFVFSDLGTYKPGEWNVYSEIKRKLVEDHGIPAHEVRFIQEAKNDKQRKELINGMNEGKIRVLFGSTSMLGTGVNAQKRAVAVHHLDTPWRPSDLAQRDGRAIRKGNEIAKFFADNKVAVIIYAVEKSLDSYKFNLLYNKQLFIDQLKTNNLTKRTIDEGSMDEKSGMNFSEYVAILSGNTDLLDKAKLEKQIAGLESEKQAFNRSKSSAKFKVQDYMEMLQSTQSRLSRMSTDWENLQQRLQKRSDGTIENPVLLDGLPPNANPKQIGAKLNEIANKARTAGDYREIGNLYGFQLLVKTELPKDNSTLERVNRFFITGEGNIKYTYNNGLMAKDPETAEMNFLRALEKLPGFVKQEQEKIAEIQKDLPILQEVVNGTWAKESRLSELKTELAAVERKIQLSITPETKQDASEQAEKQNEAPKVQESIIRTKGVHSPRGVL
;
A
#
# COMPACT_ATOMS: atom_id res chain seq x y z
N MET A 1 7.94 0.78 39.67
CA MET A 1 8.79 0.01 38.75
C MET A 1 10.25 0.32 39.09
N LEU A 2 10.68 -0.24 40.23
CA LEU A 2 11.69 0.28 41.15
C LEU A 2 12.94 -0.62 41.12
N ILE A 3 14.13 -0.01 41.09
CA ILE A 3 15.46 -0.56 41.46
C ILE A 3 15.90 -1.87 40.77
N ALA A 4 15.15 -2.97 40.89
CA ALA A 4 15.42 -4.27 40.28
C ALA A 4 15.54 -4.18 38.74
N THR A 5 14.67 -3.40 38.09
CA THR A 5 14.76 -3.17 36.63
C THR A 5 16.03 -2.41 36.23
N ASP A 6 16.52 -1.51 37.09
CA ASP A 6 17.77 -0.78 36.84
C ASP A 6 18.99 -1.69 37.04
N TYR A 7 19.00 -2.51 38.09
CA TYR A 7 20.06 -3.51 38.31
C TYR A 7 20.13 -4.55 37.20
N ALA A 8 18.99 -5.09 36.75
CA ALA A 8 18.98 -6.06 35.66
C ALA A 8 19.48 -5.47 34.33
N ARG A 9 19.30 -4.16 34.09
CA ARG A 9 19.92 -3.47 32.95
C ARG A 9 21.43 -3.26 33.11
N LYS A 10 21.89 -2.98 34.34
CA LYS A 10 23.33 -2.87 34.64
C LYS A 10 24.00 -4.24 34.45
N MET A 11 23.36 -5.31 34.91
CA MET A 11 23.80 -6.70 34.70
C MET A 11 23.88 -7.08 33.22
N SER A 12 22.91 -6.67 32.38
CA SER A 12 23.00 -6.94 30.93
C SER A 12 24.14 -6.18 30.25
N LEU A 13 24.59 -5.06 30.81
CA LEU A 13 25.66 -4.24 30.25
C LEU A 13 27.06 -4.80 30.57
N ASP A 14 27.39 -4.94 31.84
CA ASP A 14 28.60 -5.62 32.31
C ASP A 14 28.28 -6.18 33.70
N MET A 15 28.47 -7.48 33.88
CA MET A 15 28.20 -8.10 35.17
C MET A 15 29.02 -7.41 36.26
N ARG A 16 30.23 -6.84 36.03
CA ARG A 16 31.05 -6.13 37.06
C ARG A 16 30.38 -4.91 37.68
N MET A 17 29.28 -4.45 37.10
CA MET A 17 28.35 -3.58 37.83
C MET A 17 27.71 -4.28 39.05
N VAL A 18 27.95 -5.60 39.23
CA VAL A 18 27.46 -6.57 40.21
C VAL A 18 28.50 -7.70 40.56
N SER A 19 29.14 -8.42 39.61
CA SER A 19 30.23 -9.45 39.72
C SER A 19 30.99 -9.72 38.38
N ASP A 20 32.22 -10.26 38.34
CA ASP A 20 33.06 -10.32 37.11
C ASP A 20 32.76 -11.47 36.12
N HIS A 21 32.71 -11.20 34.79
CA HIS A 21 32.57 -12.19 33.71
C HIS A 21 33.33 -11.76 32.42
N PRO A 22 34.15 -12.63 31.79
CA PRO A 22 34.95 -12.29 30.60
C PRO A 22 34.14 -11.97 29.34
N ASP A 23 32.98 -12.63 29.19
CA ASP A 23 32.08 -12.49 28.05
C ASP A 23 30.96 -11.48 28.37
N ASN A 24 31.23 -10.19 28.13
CA ASN A 24 30.31 -9.08 28.43
C ASN A 24 30.23 -8.09 27.26
N LYS A 25 29.20 -7.22 27.24
CA LYS A 25 29.01 -6.26 26.13
C LYS A 25 30.20 -5.34 25.95
N ALA A 26 30.92 -4.99 27.02
CA ALA A 26 32.11 -4.14 26.94
C ALA A 26 33.25 -4.83 26.17
N SER A 27 33.48 -6.13 26.36
CA SER A 27 34.44 -6.92 25.58
C SER A 27 34.08 -6.91 24.09
N HIS A 28 32.85 -7.31 23.74
CA HIS A 28 32.38 -7.34 22.35
C HIS A 28 32.40 -5.95 21.70
N CYS A 29 32.11 -4.91 22.48
CA CYS A 29 32.17 -3.54 22.01
C CYS A 29 33.60 -3.12 21.67
N ALA A 30 34.57 -3.42 22.52
CA ALA A 30 35.98 -3.14 22.26
C ALA A 30 36.47 -3.82 20.98
N VAL A 31 36.15 -5.11 20.80
CA VAL A 31 36.52 -5.89 19.60
C VAL A 31 35.96 -5.26 18.33
N ASN A 32 34.67 -4.91 18.33
CA ASN A 32 34.05 -4.29 17.15
C ASN A 32 34.60 -2.89 16.86
N ILE A 33 34.83 -2.07 17.89
CA ILE A 33 35.43 -0.75 17.72
C ILE A 33 36.82 -0.90 17.09
N ALA A 34 37.64 -1.85 17.57
CA ALA A 34 38.96 -2.12 17.02
C ALA A 34 38.89 -2.60 15.57
N LYS A 35 37.92 -3.46 15.23
CA LYS A 35 37.67 -3.91 13.85
C LYS A 35 37.43 -2.73 12.89
N TYR A 36 36.49 -1.85 13.21
CA TYR A 36 36.19 -0.69 12.37
C TYR A 36 37.32 0.36 12.38
N TYR A 37 38.02 0.51 13.50
CA TYR A 37 39.19 1.35 13.61
C TYR A 37 40.27 0.94 12.59
N ASN A 38 40.59 -0.35 12.55
CA ASN A 38 41.58 -0.94 11.65
C ASN A 38 41.11 -0.91 10.20
N GLN A 39 39.86 -1.28 9.94
CA GLN A 39 39.28 -1.27 8.60
C GLN A 39 39.33 0.11 7.94
N PHE A 40 39.08 1.17 8.70
CA PHE A 40 39.08 2.56 8.21
C PHE A 40 40.28 3.37 8.70
N ASN A 41 41.41 2.71 8.97
CA ASN A 41 42.58 3.36 9.53
C ASN A 41 43.14 4.43 8.58
N SER A 42 43.29 4.10 7.30
CA SER A 42 43.81 5.01 6.27
C SER A 42 42.97 6.28 6.11
N GLN A 43 41.64 6.19 6.29
CA GLN A 43 40.70 7.30 6.18
C GLN A 43 40.51 8.07 7.48
N LYS A 44 41.16 7.62 8.55
CA LYS A 44 40.90 8.08 9.91
C LYS A 44 39.41 8.02 10.31
N GLY A 45 38.72 6.93 9.98
CA GLY A 45 37.29 6.74 10.26
C GLY A 45 36.95 6.78 11.76
N THR A 46 35.93 7.52 12.14
CA THR A 46 35.56 7.77 13.53
C THR A 46 34.31 7.01 13.94
N GLN A 47 34.13 6.81 15.25
CA GLN A 47 33.08 5.96 15.79
C GLN A 47 32.42 6.63 16.99
N PHE A 48 31.09 6.55 17.06
CA PHE A 48 30.33 7.01 18.22
C PHE A 48 29.94 5.81 19.09
N VAL A 49 30.08 5.95 20.41
CA VAL A 49 29.67 4.93 21.37
C VAL A 49 28.66 5.53 22.34
N PHE A 50 27.42 5.03 22.28
CA PHE A 50 26.31 5.46 23.12
C PHE A 50 26.05 4.49 24.26
N SER A 51 26.03 5.02 25.46
CA SER A 51 25.52 4.33 26.65
C SER A 51 24.96 5.35 27.64
N ASP A 52 23.69 5.20 28.02
CA ASP A 52 23.08 6.01 29.09
C ASP A 52 23.39 5.44 30.49
N LEU A 53 23.83 4.19 30.56
CA LEU A 53 24.27 3.52 31.78
C LEU A 53 25.79 3.56 31.92
N GLY A 54 26.28 3.61 33.16
CA GLY A 54 27.72 3.57 33.44
C GLY A 54 28.49 4.70 32.74
N THR A 55 27.93 5.90 32.73
CA THR A 55 28.55 7.09 32.11
C THR A 55 29.85 7.45 32.82
N TYR A 56 30.76 8.08 32.07
CA TYR A 56 32.06 8.47 32.60
C TYR A 56 31.95 9.40 33.82
N LYS A 57 32.63 9.01 34.90
CA LYS A 57 32.89 9.83 36.08
C LYS A 57 34.37 9.72 36.47
N PRO A 58 35.07 10.84 36.75
CA PRO A 58 36.46 10.79 37.18
C PRO A 58 36.63 10.00 38.48
N GLY A 59 37.61 9.09 38.54
CA GLY A 59 37.96 8.33 39.74
C GLY A 59 37.05 7.13 40.07
N GLU A 60 35.98 6.91 39.31
CA GLU A 60 35.09 5.76 39.49
C GLU A 60 35.19 4.79 38.31
N TRP A 61 35.12 3.49 38.60
CA TRP A 61 34.99 2.48 37.55
C TRP A 61 33.66 2.65 36.81
N ASN A 62 33.70 2.61 35.48
CA ASN A 62 32.53 2.72 34.63
C ASN A 62 32.78 2.02 33.28
N VAL A 63 31.70 1.77 32.55
CA VAL A 63 31.79 1.00 31.29
C VAL A 63 32.58 1.74 30.22
N TYR A 64 32.60 3.08 30.25
CA TYR A 64 33.37 3.87 29.29
C TYR A 64 34.87 3.69 29.53
N SER A 65 35.31 3.79 30.79
CA SER A 65 36.72 3.61 31.16
C SER A 65 37.17 2.18 30.93
N GLU A 66 36.30 1.18 31.17
CA GLU A 66 36.63 -0.21 30.90
C GLU A 66 36.80 -0.52 29.41
N ILE A 67 35.89 -0.04 28.55
CA ILE A 67 36.06 -0.21 27.10
C ILE A 67 37.31 0.54 26.63
N LYS A 68 37.56 1.76 27.12
CA LYS A 68 38.80 2.49 26.81
C LYS A 68 40.05 1.72 27.22
N ARG A 69 40.06 1.11 28.41
CA ARG A 69 41.16 0.27 28.89
C ARG A 69 41.43 -0.87 27.90
N LYS A 70 40.40 -1.64 27.52
CA LYS A 70 40.51 -2.73 26.55
C LYS A 70 40.99 -2.26 25.17
N LEU A 71 40.48 -1.12 24.68
CA LEU A 71 40.93 -0.56 23.41
C LEU A 71 42.42 -0.18 23.41
N VAL A 72 42.93 0.32 24.54
CA VAL A 72 44.34 0.74 24.67
C VAL A 72 45.24 -0.46 24.94
N GLU A 73 44.90 -1.27 25.94
CA GLU A 73 45.74 -2.38 26.42
C GLU A 73 45.68 -3.59 25.49
N ASP A 74 44.48 -4.00 25.06
CA ASP A 74 44.29 -5.26 24.31
C ASP A 74 44.36 -5.04 22.78
N HIS A 75 43.98 -3.85 22.31
CA HIS A 75 43.89 -3.54 20.88
C HIS A 75 44.87 -2.47 20.38
N GLY A 76 45.70 -1.91 21.27
CA GLY A 76 46.77 -0.97 20.90
C GLY A 76 46.29 0.37 20.34
N ILE A 77 45.03 0.76 20.56
CA ILE A 77 44.52 2.06 20.11
C ILE A 77 45.08 3.16 21.00
N PRO A 78 45.66 4.24 20.46
CA PRO A 78 46.23 5.31 21.28
C PRO A 78 45.19 5.95 22.21
N ALA A 79 45.52 6.06 23.51
CA ALA A 79 44.59 6.53 24.53
C ALA A 79 44.03 7.95 24.29
N HIS A 80 44.76 8.79 23.55
CA HIS A 80 44.35 10.15 23.21
C HIS A 80 43.27 10.20 22.12
N GLU A 81 43.15 9.14 21.30
CA GLU A 81 42.14 9.02 20.26
C GLU A 81 40.78 8.53 20.80
N VAL A 82 40.75 8.08 22.06
CA VAL A 82 39.56 7.60 22.77
C VAL A 82 39.13 8.62 23.81
N ARG A 83 38.04 9.35 23.56
CA ARG A 83 37.59 10.46 24.40
C ARG A 83 36.15 10.30 24.86
N PHE A 84 35.82 10.97 25.96
CA PHE A 84 34.47 10.98 26.52
C PHE A 84 33.90 12.41 26.43
N ILE A 85 32.69 12.56 25.90
CA ILE A 85 32.08 13.89 25.77
C ILE A 85 31.85 14.56 27.13
N GLN A 86 31.71 13.75 28.20
CA GLN A 86 31.55 14.20 29.58
C GLN A 86 32.79 14.89 30.16
N GLU A 87 33.97 14.74 29.54
CA GLU A 87 35.18 15.47 29.96
C GLU A 87 35.10 16.97 29.63
N ALA A 88 34.27 17.35 28.64
CA ALA A 88 34.07 18.76 28.29
C ALA A 88 33.13 19.44 29.29
N LYS A 89 33.69 20.30 30.14
CA LYS A 89 32.95 21.07 31.14
C LYS A 89 32.35 22.36 30.59
N ASN A 90 32.78 22.80 29.41
CA ASN A 90 32.30 24.02 28.75
C ASN A 90 32.20 23.84 27.23
N ASP A 91 31.52 24.79 26.58
CA ASP A 91 31.26 24.73 25.14
C ASP A 91 32.53 24.79 24.28
N LYS A 92 33.59 25.45 24.76
CA LYS A 92 34.88 25.52 24.06
C LYS A 92 35.51 24.13 23.98
N GLN A 93 35.62 23.44 25.11
CA GLN A 93 36.14 22.06 25.18
C GLN A 93 35.27 21.09 24.38
N ARG A 94 33.95 21.28 24.40
CA ARG A 94 33.02 20.47 23.60
C ARG A 94 33.29 20.66 22.11
N LYS A 95 33.46 21.90 21.64
CA LYS A 95 33.83 22.20 20.24
C LYS A 95 35.19 21.61 19.87
N GLU A 96 36.17 21.64 20.76
CA GLU A 96 37.49 21.04 20.54
C GLU A 96 37.41 19.52 20.33
N LEU A 97 36.62 18.81 21.15
CA LEU A 97 36.36 17.38 20.95
C LEU A 97 35.68 17.08 19.61
N ILE A 98 34.68 17.90 19.24
CA ILE A 98 33.96 17.76 17.97
C ILE A 98 34.88 17.98 16.77
N ASN A 99 35.72 19.02 16.82
CA ASN A 99 36.70 19.30 15.77
C ASN A 99 37.75 18.19 15.69
N GLY A 100 38.26 17.72 16.85
CA GLY A 100 39.17 16.59 16.91
C GLY A 100 38.61 15.33 16.28
N MET A 101 37.30 15.08 16.42
CA MET A 101 36.63 13.97 15.75
C MET A 101 36.52 14.19 14.23
N ASN A 102 36.08 15.36 13.77
CA ASN A 102 35.99 15.67 12.34
C ASN A 102 37.37 15.63 11.63
N GLU A 103 38.45 15.94 12.35
CA GLU A 103 39.84 15.86 11.88
C GLU A 103 40.42 14.44 11.95
N GLY A 104 39.77 13.52 12.67
CA GLY A 104 40.26 12.16 12.91
C GLY A 104 41.40 12.08 13.94
N LYS A 105 41.60 13.12 14.77
CA LYS A 105 42.47 13.09 15.97
C LYS A 105 41.81 12.34 17.13
N ILE A 106 40.48 12.35 17.17
CA ILE A 106 39.67 11.53 18.08
C ILE A 106 38.93 10.53 17.22
N ARG A 107 39.26 9.25 17.39
CA ARG A 107 38.73 8.15 16.58
C ARG A 107 37.54 7.47 17.22
N VAL A 108 37.43 7.53 18.54
CA VAL A 108 36.30 6.96 19.30
C VAL A 108 35.81 7.99 20.30
N LEU A 109 34.53 8.37 20.18
CA LEU A 109 33.89 9.32 21.09
C LEU A 109 32.71 8.66 21.80
N PHE A 110 32.79 8.58 23.13
CA PHE A 110 31.69 8.07 23.94
C PHE A 110 30.78 9.21 24.42
N GLY A 111 29.50 8.91 24.59
CA GLY A 111 28.55 9.83 25.22
C GLY A 111 27.17 9.25 25.49
N SER A 112 26.44 9.86 26.42
CA SER A 112 25.02 9.55 26.64
C SER A 112 24.15 10.14 25.53
N THR A 113 22.90 9.68 25.44
CA THR A 113 21.87 10.27 24.58
C THR A 113 21.71 11.76 24.85
N SER A 114 21.71 12.18 26.11
CA SER A 114 21.54 13.59 26.47
C SER A 114 22.70 14.46 25.99
N MET A 115 23.94 13.98 26.12
CA MET A 115 25.14 14.78 25.84
C MET A 115 25.56 14.73 24.38
N LEU A 116 25.52 13.56 23.76
CA LEU A 116 25.99 13.34 22.39
C LEU A 116 24.82 13.26 21.40
N GLY A 117 23.62 12.94 21.87
CA GLY A 117 22.41 12.81 21.05
C GLY A 117 21.73 14.14 20.68
N THR A 118 22.11 15.31 21.19
CA THR A 118 21.60 16.63 20.72
C THR A 118 22.76 17.60 20.38
N GLY A 119 22.61 18.42 19.32
CA GLY A 119 23.51 19.56 19.07
C GLY A 119 25.00 19.28 18.76
N VAL A 120 25.36 18.11 18.21
CA VAL A 120 26.75 17.75 17.87
C VAL A 120 26.89 17.50 16.36
N ASN A 121 27.88 18.14 15.73
CA ASN A 121 28.21 18.06 14.30
C ASN A 121 29.61 17.45 14.11
N ALA A 122 29.72 16.14 14.37
CA ALA A 122 30.98 15.39 14.38
C ALA A 122 30.97 14.22 13.35
N GLN A 123 30.10 14.30 12.33
CA GLN A 123 29.80 13.18 11.42
C GLN A 123 30.80 13.00 10.28
N LYS A 124 31.74 13.94 10.05
CA LYS A 124 32.52 14.02 8.80
C LYS A 124 33.22 12.71 8.42
N ARG A 125 33.66 11.96 9.43
CA ARG A 125 34.41 10.71 9.29
C ARG A 125 33.72 9.50 9.90
N ALA A 126 32.45 9.60 10.28
CA ALA A 126 31.80 8.57 11.09
C ALA A 126 31.52 7.29 10.27
N VAL A 127 32.05 6.14 10.71
CA VAL A 127 31.89 4.84 10.01
C VAL A 127 31.02 3.86 10.77
N ALA A 128 30.93 4.01 12.10
CA ALA A 128 30.13 3.16 12.95
C ALA A 128 29.49 3.93 14.12
N VAL A 129 28.31 3.47 14.53
CA VAL A 129 27.60 3.87 15.75
C VAL A 129 27.37 2.63 16.59
N HIS A 130 27.78 2.67 17.85
CA HIS A 130 27.69 1.57 18.80
C HIS A 130 26.66 1.92 19.89
N HIS A 131 25.66 1.08 20.09
CA HIS A 131 24.66 1.23 21.15
C HIS A 131 24.83 0.12 22.17
N LEU A 132 25.46 0.45 23.30
CA LEU A 132 25.65 -0.48 24.42
C LEU A 132 24.34 -0.73 25.18
N ASP A 133 23.47 0.27 25.21
CA ASP A 133 22.13 0.18 25.77
C ASP A 133 21.09 0.85 24.86
N THR A 134 19.84 0.38 24.93
CA THR A 134 18.73 0.96 24.17
C THR A 134 17.97 2.02 25.00
N PRO A 135 17.69 3.20 24.42
CA PRO A 135 16.90 4.24 25.08
C PRO A 135 15.42 3.82 25.18
N TRP A 136 14.63 4.57 25.93
CA TRP A 136 13.19 4.26 26.17
C TRP A 136 12.24 4.82 25.11
N ARG A 137 12.75 5.68 24.21
CA ARG A 137 11.98 6.36 23.16
C ARG A 137 12.60 6.05 21.80
N PRO A 138 11.80 5.66 20.79
CA PRO A 138 12.32 5.41 19.44
C PRO A 138 13.03 6.62 18.83
N SER A 139 12.54 7.84 19.13
CA SER A 139 13.15 9.10 18.69
C SER A 139 14.60 9.25 19.14
N ASP A 140 14.93 8.79 20.35
CA ASP A 140 16.28 8.90 20.89
C ASP A 140 17.25 7.97 20.13
N LEU A 141 16.81 6.76 19.78
CA LEU A 141 17.61 5.82 18.99
C LEU A 141 17.88 6.37 17.58
N ALA A 142 16.84 6.83 16.89
CA ALA A 142 16.97 7.49 15.58
C ALA A 142 17.87 8.74 15.65
N GLN A 143 17.81 9.47 16.76
CA GLN A 143 18.63 10.66 16.96
C GLN A 143 20.12 10.31 17.17
N ARG A 144 20.41 9.22 17.89
CA ARG A 144 21.77 8.67 18.04
C ARG A 144 22.31 8.20 16.69
N ASP A 145 21.54 7.44 15.91
CA ASP A 145 21.96 6.97 14.57
C ASP A 145 22.20 8.13 13.61
N GLY A 146 21.31 9.13 13.68
CA GLY A 146 21.46 10.39 12.98
C GLY A 146 22.73 11.15 13.35
N ARG A 147 23.58 10.74 14.31
CA ARG A 147 24.90 11.35 14.50
C ARG A 147 25.93 10.96 13.48
N ALA A 148 25.77 9.81 12.83
CA ALA A 148 26.65 9.38 11.76
C ALA A 148 25.93 9.32 10.41
N ILE A 149 24.64 8.93 10.40
CA ILE A 149 23.79 8.88 9.20
C ILE A 149 23.27 10.30 8.90
N ARG A 150 24.17 11.14 8.39
CA ARG A 150 23.89 12.55 8.07
C ARG A 150 24.60 13.01 6.81
N LYS A 151 24.03 14.04 6.18
CA LYS A 151 24.71 14.78 5.11
C LYS A 151 26.03 15.37 5.65
N GLY A 152 27.08 15.32 4.83
CA GLY A 152 28.42 15.80 5.19
C GLY A 152 29.36 14.74 5.77
N ASN A 153 28.93 13.48 5.86
CA ASN A 153 29.83 12.36 6.16
C ASN A 153 30.60 11.94 4.89
N GLU A 154 31.85 12.39 4.77
CA GLU A 154 32.69 12.15 3.61
C GLU A 154 33.21 10.71 3.57
N ILE A 155 33.62 10.17 4.72
CA ILE A 155 34.22 8.84 4.76
C ILE A 155 33.19 7.76 4.42
N ALA A 156 31.97 7.86 4.96
CA ALA A 156 30.90 6.94 4.59
C ALA A 156 30.60 7.02 3.08
N LYS A 157 30.48 8.24 2.53
CA LYS A 157 30.14 8.48 1.13
C LYS A 157 31.16 7.90 0.16
N PHE A 158 32.45 8.14 0.39
CA PHE A 158 33.50 7.81 -0.57
C PHE A 158 34.20 6.48 -0.31
N PHE A 159 34.15 5.95 0.92
CA PHE A 159 34.93 4.78 1.32
C PHE A 159 34.11 3.66 1.99
N ALA A 160 32.81 3.86 2.24
CA ALA A 160 31.94 2.85 2.84
C ALA A 160 30.61 2.66 2.08
N ASP A 161 30.63 2.81 0.74
CA ASP A 161 29.44 2.62 -0.11
C ASP A 161 28.22 3.46 0.34
N ASN A 162 28.50 4.68 0.82
CA ASN A 162 27.50 5.60 1.37
C ASN A 162 26.68 4.99 2.53
N LYS A 163 27.27 4.07 3.30
CA LYS A 163 26.67 3.39 4.44
C LYS A 163 27.46 3.67 5.73
N VAL A 164 26.76 3.56 6.85
CA VAL A 164 27.33 3.61 8.21
C VAL A 164 26.84 2.39 8.94
N ALA A 165 27.71 1.71 9.67
CA ALA A 165 27.33 0.57 10.49
C ALA A 165 26.64 1.03 11.78
N VAL A 166 25.46 0.49 12.07
CA VAL A 166 24.80 0.64 13.37
C VAL A 166 24.87 -0.70 14.09
N ILE A 167 25.56 -0.74 15.22
CA ILE A 167 25.82 -1.95 15.99
C ILE A 167 25.15 -1.81 17.34
N ILE A 168 24.16 -2.67 17.61
CA ILE A 168 23.44 -2.68 18.87
C ILE A 168 23.83 -3.92 19.67
N TYR A 169 24.29 -3.71 20.89
CA TYR A 169 24.69 -4.79 21.79
C TYR A 169 23.54 -5.14 22.72
N ALA A 170 23.09 -6.38 22.67
CA ALA A 170 22.00 -6.89 23.47
C ALA A 170 22.32 -8.30 23.98
N VAL A 171 21.84 -8.63 25.17
CA VAL A 171 22.03 -9.96 25.77
C VAL A 171 20.73 -10.75 25.62
N GLU A 172 20.83 -11.97 25.11
CA GLU A 172 19.71 -12.90 25.00
C GLU A 172 19.11 -13.21 26.38
N LYS A 173 17.79 -13.45 26.42
CA LYS A 173 17.04 -13.75 27.65
C LYS A 173 17.20 -12.70 28.76
N SER A 174 17.53 -11.45 28.41
CA SER A 174 17.65 -10.33 29.34
C SER A 174 16.52 -9.30 29.17
N LEU A 175 16.47 -8.29 30.05
CA LEU A 175 15.57 -7.15 29.93
C LEU A 175 15.75 -6.33 28.65
N ASP A 176 16.83 -6.55 27.89
CA ASP A 176 16.98 -5.93 26.57
C ASP A 176 15.82 -6.33 25.64
N SER A 177 15.39 -7.60 25.66
CA SER A 177 14.25 -8.11 24.87
C SER A 177 12.97 -7.31 25.11
N TYR A 178 12.64 -7.09 26.39
CA TYR A 178 11.49 -6.29 26.81
C TYR A 178 11.56 -4.85 26.29
N LYS A 179 12.75 -4.24 26.30
CA LYS A 179 12.94 -2.88 25.80
C LYS A 179 12.75 -2.76 24.30
N PHE A 180 13.27 -3.72 23.52
CA PHE A 180 13.04 -3.73 22.08
C PHE A 180 11.56 -3.91 21.76
N ASN A 181 10.84 -4.76 22.50
CA ASN A 181 9.39 -4.91 22.36
C ASN A 181 8.64 -3.60 22.70
N LEU A 182 9.06 -2.92 23.77
CA LEU A 182 8.48 -1.62 24.11
C LEU A 182 8.76 -0.55 23.05
N LEU A 183 9.95 -0.54 22.45
CA LEU A 183 10.28 0.36 21.34
C LEU A 183 9.47 0.03 20.09
N TYR A 184 9.28 -1.25 19.77
CA TYR A 184 8.41 -1.72 18.68
C TYR A 184 6.99 -1.15 18.81
N ASN A 185 6.35 -1.38 19.95
CA ASN A 185 4.97 -0.97 20.18
C ASN A 185 4.81 0.56 20.08
N LYS A 186 5.79 1.32 20.58
CA LYS A 186 5.79 2.79 20.47
C LYS A 186 6.00 3.24 19.02
N GLN A 187 6.86 2.57 18.26
CA GLN A 187 7.15 2.93 16.88
C GLN A 187 5.95 2.64 15.97
N LEU A 188 5.30 1.48 16.12
CA LEU A 188 4.06 1.15 15.40
C LEU A 188 3.00 2.23 15.55
N PHE A 189 2.78 2.69 16.78
CA PHE A 189 1.82 3.76 17.06
C PHE A 189 2.19 5.08 16.36
N ILE A 190 3.47 5.45 16.36
CA ILE A 190 3.96 6.66 15.67
C ILE A 190 3.76 6.55 14.15
N ASP A 191 4.02 5.38 13.57
CA ASP A 191 3.91 5.18 12.12
C ASP A 191 2.45 5.17 11.64
N GLN A 192 1.53 4.60 12.43
CA GLN A 192 0.09 4.71 12.18
C GLN A 192 -0.38 6.17 12.18
N LEU A 193 0.10 6.98 13.14
CA LEU A 193 -0.20 8.41 13.16
C LEU A 193 0.39 9.15 11.95
N LYS A 194 1.63 8.86 11.57
CA LYS A 194 2.29 9.52 10.42
C LYS A 194 1.66 9.18 9.08
N THR A 195 1.15 7.95 8.92
CA THR A 195 0.56 7.47 7.67
C THR A 195 -0.91 7.90 7.50
N ASN A 196 -1.48 8.61 8.48
CA ASN A 196 -2.87 9.08 8.50
C ASN A 196 -3.89 7.96 8.21
N ASN A 197 -3.56 6.72 8.57
CA ASN A 197 -4.38 5.54 8.32
C ASN A 197 -5.21 5.24 9.58
N LEU A 198 -6.05 6.21 9.98
CA LEU A 198 -6.87 6.16 11.20
C LEU A 198 -8.09 5.24 11.08
N THR A 199 -8.26 4.55 9.96
CA THR A 199 -9.45 3.76 9.61
C THR A 199 -9.54 2.41 10.33
N LYS A 200 -8.48 1.95 10.99
CA LYS A 200 -8.51 0.72 11.80
C LYS A 200 -8.56 1.08 13.30
N ARG A 201 -9.67 0.73 13.97
CA ARG A 201 -9.81 0.76 15.45
C ARG A 201 -9.03 -0.37 16.14
N THR A 202 -8.13 -1.04 15.44
CA THR A 202 -7.36 -2.19 15.87
C THR A 202 -5.93 -1.96 15.41
N ILE A 203 -4.96 -2.14 16.31
CA ILE A 203 -3.54 -2.00 15.98
C ILE A 203 -3.21 -3.07 14.95
N ASP A 204 -2.79 -2.64 13.75
CA ASP A 204 -2.32 -3.54 12.72
C ASP A 204 -0.86 -3.94 13.01
N GLU A 205 -0.70 -4.92 13.91
CA GLU A 205 0.60 -5.48 14.31
C GLU A 205 1.29 -6.26 13.17
N GLY A 206 0.60 -6.49 12.04
CA GLY A 206 1.09 -7.27 10.90
C GLY A 206 1.74 -6.46 9.79
N SER A 207 1.63 -5.12 9.81
CA SER A 207 2.28 -4.26 8.82
C SER A 207 3.71 -3.90 9.24
N MET A 208 4.65 -4.80 8.97
CA MET A 208 6.08 -4.48 8.97
C MET A 208 6.35 -3.43 7.88
N ASP A 209 6.27 -2.14 8.22
CA ASP A 209 6.63 -1.07 7.29
C ASP A 209 8.16 -1.02 7.14
N GLU A 210 8.63 -1.37 5.95
CA GLU A 210 10.05 -1.30 5.55
C GLU A 210 10.61 0.13 5.69
N LYS A 211 9.75 1.16 5.78
CA LYS A 211 10.16 2.57 5.89
C LYS A 211 10.74 2.96 7.25
N SER A 212 10.51 2.19 8.32
CA SER A 212 11.00 2.52 9.66
C SER A 212 12.52 2.32 9.83
N GLY A 213 13.16 1.52 8.96
CA GLY A 213 14.61 1.27 9.00
C GLY A 213 15.09 0.46 10.21
N MET A 214 14.22 0.11 11.17
CA MET A 214 14.52 -0.69 12.36
C MET A 214 13.47 -1.78 12.55
N ASN A 215 13.86 -3.04 12.34
CA ASN A 215 12.97 -4.20 12.47
C ASN A 215 12.91 -4.72 13.91
N PHE A 216 12.19 -4.02 14.80
CA PHE A 216 12.17 -4.33 16.23
C PHE A 216 11.64 -5.73 16.56
N SER A 217 10.75 -6.30 15.76
CA SER A 217 10.24 -7.66 15.96
C SER A 217 11.32 -8.73 15.75
N GLU A 218 12.28 -8.50 14.84
CA GLU A 218 13.45 -9.38 14.70
C GLU A 218 14.34 -9.33 15.95
N TYR A 219 14.57 -8.13 16.50
CA TYR A 219 15.32 -7.99 17.75
C TYR A 219 14.64 -8.69 18.92
N VAL A 220 13.31 -8.59 19.05
CA VAL A 220 12.56 -9.29 20.10
C VAL A 220 12.66 -10.80 19.95
N ALA A 221 12.52 -11.33 18.74
CA ALA A 221 12.60 -12.76 18.49
C ALA A 221 14.00 -13.32 18.80
N ILE A 222 15.06 -12.68 18.29
CA ILE A 222 16.46 -13.05 18.59
C ILE A 222 16.70 -13.01 20.11
N LEU A 223 16.31 -11.93 20.78
CA LEU A 223 16.60 -11.75 22.20
C LEU A 223 15.74 -12.63 23.12
N SER A 224 14.55 -13.05 22.66
CA SER A 224 13.74 -14.04 23.38
C SER A 224 14.36 -15.45 23.35
N GLY A 225 15.33 -15.68 22.45
CA GLY A 225 15.93 -17.00 22.23
C GLY A 225 14.98 -18.00 21.57
N ASN A 226 13.78 -17.58 21.15
CA ASN A 226 12.83 -18.40 20.42
C ASN A 226 12.79 -17.94 18.95
N THR A 227 13.54 -18.65 18.11
CA THR A 227 13.60 -18.39 16.66
C THR A 227 12.27 -18.64 15.96
N ASP A 228 11.36 -19.42 16.55
CA ASP A 228 10.05 -19.70 15.95
C ASP A 228 9.21 -18.43 15.81
N LEU A 229 9.36 -17.44 16.72
CA LEU A 229 8.69 -16.14 16.61
C LEU A 229 9.18 -15.33 15.40
N LEU A 230 10.46 -15.44 15.06
CA LEU A 230 11.05 -14.80 13.88
C LEU A 230 10.53 -15.47 12.60
N ASP A 231 10.50 -16.79 12.58
CA ASP A 231 10.04 -17.57 11.44
C ASP A 231 8.55 -17.34 11.19
N LYS A 232 7.75 -17.27 12.26
CA LYS A 232 6.34 -16.85 12.20
C LYS A 232 6.19 -15.49 11.52
N ALA A 233 6.89 -14.47 11.99
CA ALA A 233 6.78 -13.12 11.44
C ALA A 233 7.17 -13.06 9.95
N LYS A 234 8.23 -13.79 9.55
CA LYS A 234 8.65 -13.89 8.15
C LYS A 234 7.60 -14.57 7.28
N LEU A 235 7.01 -15.66 7.75
CA LEU A 235 5.96 -16.39 7.05
C LEU A 235 4.69 -15.54 6.91
N GLU A 236 4.25 -14.87 7.98
CA GLU A 236 3.11 -13.94 7.95
C GLU A 236 3.30 -12.82 6.93
N LYS A 237 4.51 -12.23 6.85
CA LYS A 237 4.84 -11.21 5.84
C LYS A 237 4.70 -11.75 4.42
N GLN A 238 5.24 -12.94 4.15
CA GLN A 238 5.15 -13.56 2.82
C GLN A 238 3.70 -13.88 2.45
N ILE A 239 2.92 -14.42 3.39
CA ILE A 239 1.50 -14.71 3.21
C ILE A 239 0.73 -13.43 2.91
N ALA A 240 0.90 -12.37 3.70
CA ALA A 240 0.21 -11.10 3.51
C ALA A 240 0.47 -10.49 2.12
N GLY A 241 1.73 -10.54 1.65
CA GLY A 241 2.10 -10.10 0.30
C GLY A 241 1.38 -10.89 -0.79
N LEU A 242 1.39 -12.22 -0.67
CA LEU A 242 0.74 -13.13 -1.62
C LEU A 242 -0.80 -13.04 -1.60
N GLU A 243 -1.41 -12.86 -0.43
CA GLU A 243 -2.87 -12.64 -0.30
C GLU A 243 -3.31 -11.33 -0.95
N SER A 244 -2.54 -10.25 -0.75
CA SER A 244 -2.78 -8.97 -1.42
C SER A 244 -2.70 -9.11 -2.94
N GLU A 245 -1.68 -9.82 -3.45
CA GLU A 245 -1.52 -10.11 -4.87
C GLU A 245 -2.71 -10.93 -5.42
N LYS A 246 -3.13 -11.99 -4.72
CA LYS A 246 -4.30 -12.80 -5.07
C LYS A 246 -5.58 -11.97 -5.08
N GLN A 247 -5.76 -11.07 -4.11
CA GLN A 247 -6.92 -10.18 -4.08
C GLN A 247 -6.93 -9.22 -5.26
N ALA A 248 -5.78 -8.65 -5.65
CA ALA A 248 -5.64 -7.80 -6.82
C ALA A 248 -5.96 -8.56 -8.12
N PHE A 249 -5.45 -9.79 -8.25
CA PHE A 249 -5.76 -10.68 -9.36
C PHE A 249 -7.27 -10.94 -9.47
N ASN A 250 -7.93 -11.29 -8.35
CA ASN A 250 -9.37 -11.54 -8.32
C ASN A 250 -10.20 -10.29 -8.67
N ARG A 251 -9.78 -9.09 -8.22
CA ARG A 251 -10.43 -7.84 -8.62
C ARG A 251 -10.32 -7.60 -10.13
N SER A 252 -9.13 -7.83 -10.70
CA SER A 252 -8.90 -7.67 -12.14
C SER A 252 -9.75 -8.65 -12.95
N LYS A 253 -9.78 -9.92 -12.54
CA LYS A 253 -10.63 -10.97 -13.13
C LYS A 253 -12.12 -10.63 -13.10
N SER A 254 -12.62 -10.16 -11.96
CA SER A 254 -14.02 -9.71 -11.83
C SER A 254 -14.33 -8.51 -12.72
N SER A 255 -13.43 -7.51 -12.78
CA SER A 255 -13.60 -6.34 -13.65
C SER A 255 -13.61 -6.74 -15.13
N ALA A 256 -12.70 -7.62 -15.55
CA ALA A 256 -12.66 -8.15 -16.91
C ALA A 256 -13.95 -8.90 -17.25
N LYS A 257 -14.52 -9.68 -16.32
CA LYS A 257 -15.79 -10.40 -16.52
C LYS A 257 -16.95 -9.44 -16.83
N PHE A 258 -17.07 -8.34 -16.08
CA PHE A 258 -18.09 -7.31 -16.36
C PHE A 258 -17.87 -6.67 -17.73
N LYS A 259 -16.63 -6.33 -18.09
CA LYS A 259 -16.31 -5.78 -19.41
C LYS A 259 -16.64 -6.74 -20.55
N VAL A 260 -16.41 -8.04 -20.39
CA VAL A 260 -16.79 -9.06 -21.40
C VAL A 260 -18.29 -9.04 -21.62
N GLN A 261 -19.09 -8.99 -20.54
CA GLN A 261 -20.54 -8.92 -20.65
C GLN A 261 -20.98 -7.64 -21.38
N ASP A 262 -20.47 -6.48 -20.97
CA ASP A 262 -20.78 -5.19 -21.60
C ASP A 262 -20.41 -5.20 -23.09
N TYR A 263 -19.26 -5.79 -23.44
CA TYR A 263 -18.78 -5.86 -24.81
C TYR A 263 -19.61 -6.83 -25.65
N MET A 264 -20.10 -7.93 -25.09
CA MET A 264 -21.02 -8.84 -25.77
C MET A 264 -22.37 -8.17 -26.05
N GLU A 265 -22.95 -7.48 -25.07
CA GLU A 265 -24.20 -6.73 -25.23
C GLU A 265 -24.02 -5.59 -26.26
N MET A 266 -22.89 -4.88 -26.19
CA MET A 266 -22.54 -3.84 -27.15
C MET A 266 -22.33 -4.40 -28.55
N LEU A 267 -21.68 -5.56 -28.69
CA LEU A 267 -21.45 -6.22 -29.98
C LEU A 267 -22.78 -6.58 -30.63
N GLN A 268 -23.69 -7.22 -29.88
CA GLN A 268 -25.00 -7.61 -30.39
C GLN A 268 -25.82 -6.39 -30.86
N SER A 269 -25.86 -5.34 -30.04
CA SER A 269 -26.60 -4.11 -30.40
C SER A 269 -25.96 -3.35 -31.57
N THR A 270 -24.64 -3.37 -31.69
CA THR A 270 -23.88 -2.74 -32.79
C THR A 270 -24.07 -3.53 -34.09
N GLN A 271 -24.02 -4.87 -34.05
CA GLN A 271 -24.34 -5.74 -35.19
C GLN A 271 -25.77 -5.56 -35.69
N SER A 272 -26.74 -5.48 -34.77
CA SER A 272 -28.14 -5.20 -35.13
C SER A 272 -28.30 -3.84 -35.81
N ARG A 273 -27.65 -2.79 -35.30
CA ARG A 273 -27.64 -1.46 -35.93
C ARG A 273 -26.97 -1.48 -37.30
N LEU A 274 -25.82 -2.12 -37.43
CA LEU A 274 -25.12 -2.27 -38.71
C LEU A 274 -25.98 -2.97 -39.75
N SER A 275 -26.64 -4.08 -39.39
CA SER A 275 -27.53 -4.81 -40.31
C SER A 275 -28.65 -3.90 -40.83
N ARG A 276 -29.31 -3.17 -39.94
CA ARG A 276 -30.39 -2.24 -40.29
C ARG A 276 -29.91 -1.08 -41.17
N MET A 277 -28.75 -0.49 -40.86
CA MET A 277 -28.14 0.57 -41.69
C MET A 277 -27.68 0.04 -43.05
N SER A 278 -27.20 -1.20 -43.10
CA SER A 278 -26.75 -1.83 -44.35
C SER A 278 -27.94 -2.11 -45.26
N THR A 279 -29.07 -2.58 -44.73
CA THR A 279 -30.32 -2.70 -45.47
C THR A 279 -30.77 -1.35 -46.05
N ASP A 280 -30.76 -0.29 -45.25
CA ASP A 280 -31.08 1.06 -45.73
C ASP A 280 -30.09 1.50 -46.83
N TRP A 281 -28.80 1.24 -46.66
CA TRP A 281 -27.77 1.62 -47.63
C TRP A 281 -27.94 0.91 -48.97
N GLU A 282 -28.18 -0.40 -48.94
CA GLU A 282 -28.46 -1.20 -50.14
C GLU A 282 -29.72 -0.72 -50.86
N ASN A 283 -30.80 -0.47 -50.12
CA ASN A 283 -32.04 0.08 -50.66
C ASN A 283 -31.83 1.45 -51.31
N LEU A 284 -31.04 2.33 -50.68
CA LEU A 284 -30.70 3.63 -51.24
C LEU A 284 -29.88 3.49 -52.54
N GLN A 285 -28.87 2.62 -52.55
CA GLN A 285 -28.04 2.35 -53.74
C GLN A 285 -28.89 1.88 -54.94
N GLN A 286 -29.89 1.04 -54.70
CA GLN A 286 -30.77 0.54 -55.75
C GLN A 286 -31.74 1.59 -56.31
N ARG A 287 -32.10 2.60 -55.50
CA ARG A 287 -33.13 3.60 -55.84
C ARG A 287 -32.55 4.95 -56.28
N LEU A 288 -31.27 5.20 -56.04
CA LEU A 288 -30.56 6.43 -56.38
C LEU A 288 -30.61 6.73 -57.88
N GLN A 289 -31.08 7.93 -58.24
CA GLN A 289 -31.12 8.42 -59.60
C GLN A 289 -29.98 9.42 -59.82
N LYS A 290 -29.32 9.33 -60.97
CA LYS A 290 -28.23 10.24 -61.37
C LYS A 290 -28.55 10.86 -62.71
N ARG A 291 -28.26 12.15 -62.85
CA ARG A 291 -28.32 12.87 -64.12
C ARG A 291 -27.17 12.47 -65.04
N SER A 292 -27.27 12.88 -66.30
CA SER A 292 -26.23 12.69 -67.32
C SER A 292 -24.87 13.30 -66.94
N ASP A 293 -24.84 14.30 -66.06
CA ASP A 293 -23.62 14.94 -65.53
C ASP A 293 -23.06 14.25 -64.26
N GLY A 294 -23.69 13.16 -63.80
CA GLY A 294 -23.30 12.42 -62.60
C GLY A 294 -23.80 13.00 -61.28
N THR A 295 -24.55 14.11 -61.30
CA THR A 295 -25.18 14.66 -60.10
C THR A 295 -26.33 13.77 -59.62
N ILE A 296 -26.44 13.57 -58.30
CA ILE A 296 -27.53 12.81 -57.69
C ILE A 296 -28.80 13.66 -57.74
N GLU A 297 -29.89 13.06 -58.21
CA GLU A 297 -31.17 13.75 -58.21
C GLU A 297 -31.76 13.85 -56.80
N ASN A 298 -32.55 14.88 -56.54
CA ASN A 298 -33.27 15.04 -55.28
C ASN A 298 -34.79 15.03 -55.50
N PRO A 299 -35.40 13.88 -55.85
CA PRO A 299 -36.85 13.79 -56.10
C PRO A 299 -37.63 13.75 -54.78
N VAL A 300 -37.53 14.81 -53.98
CA VAL A 300 -38.25 14.94 -52.70
C VAL A 300 -39.74 15.12 -52.99
N LEU A 301 -40.56 14.23 -52.43
CA LEU A 301 -42.01 14.35 -52.44
C LEU A 301 -42.46 14.81 -51.06
N LEU A 302 -43.25 15.89 -50.99
CA LEU A 302 -43.85 16.38 -49.75
C LEU A 302 -45.37 16.39 -49.84
N ASP A 303 -46.00 16.08 -48.73
CA ASP A 303 -47.46 16.11 -48.62
C ASP A 303 -47.98 17.54 -48.88
N GLY A 304 -48.95 17.64 -49.79
CA GLY A 304 -49.56 18.91 -50.19
C GLY A 304 -48.78 19.70 -51.26
N LEU A 305 -47.72 19.12 -51.86
CA LEU A 305 -47.08 19.64 -53.07
C LEU A 305 -47.29 18.68 -54.27
N PRO A 306 -47.32 19.18 -55.51
CA PRO A 306 -47.36 18.32 -56.69
C PRO A 306 -46.03 17.58 -56.89
N PRO A 307 -46.00 16.40 -57.54
CA PRO A 307 -44.78 15.60 -57.71
C PRO A 307 -43.64 16.28 -58.48
N ASN A 308 -43.92 17.36 -59.21
CA ASN A 308 -42.96 18.14 -59.99
C ASN A 308 -42.66 19.52 -59.37
N ALA A 309 -42.86 19.67 -58.06
CA ALA A 309 -42.55 20.91 -57.34
C ALA A 309 -41.06 21.28 -57.50
N ASN A 310 -40.79 22.57 -57.69
CA ASN A 310 -39.41 23.04 -57.83
C ASN A 310 -38.69 23.13 -56.46
N PRO A 311 -37.34 23.15 -56.42
CA PRO A 311 -36.59 23.14 -55.17
C PRO A 311 -36.97 24.27 -54.20
N LYS A 312 -37.28 25.45 -54.73
CA LYS A 312 -37.70 26.62 -53.93
C LYS A 312 -39.05 26.40 -53.25
N GLN A 313 -40.01 25.74 -53.91
CA GLN A 313 -41.30 25.38 -53.34
C GLN A 313 -41.15 24.33 -52.23
N ILE A 314 -40.33 23.30 -52.45
CA ILE A 314 -40.06 22.25 -51.48
C ILE A 314 -39.40 22.85 -50.23
N GLY A 315 -38.33 23.63 -50.40
CA GLY A 315 -37.65 24.31 -49.29
C GLY A 315 -38.55 25.27 -48.52
N ALA A 316 -39.38 26.06 -49.22
CA ALA A 316 -40.35 26.94 -48.58
C ALA A 316 -41.38 26.16 -47.75
N LYS A 317 -41.84 25.00 -48.24
CA LYS A 317 -42.75 24.13 -47.50
C LYS A 317 -42.08 23.53 -46.25
N LEU A 318 -40.82 23.10 -46.34
CA LEU A 318 -40.07 22.62 -45.18
C LEU A 318 -39.89 23.70 -44.12
N ASN A 319 -39.61 24.94 -44.53
CA ASN A 319 -39.54 26.08 -43.63
C ASN A 319 -40.89 26.41 -42.99
N GLU A 320 -42.00 26.28 -43.73
CA GLU A 320 -43.34 26.40 -43.16
C GLU A 320 -43.55 25.34 -42.07
N ILE A 321 -43.26 24.07 -42.37
CA ILE A 321 -43.39 22.95 -41.43
C ILE A 321 -42.49 23.18 -40.20
N ALA A 322 -41.26 23.65 -40.40
CA ALA A 322 -40.31 23.93 -39.31
C ALA A 322 -40.86 24.96 -38.31
N ASN A 323 -41.63 25.95 -38.77
CA ASN A 323 -42.22 26.97 -37.92
C ASN A 323 -43.59 26.54 -37.32
N LYS A 324 -44.42 25.87 -38.11
CA LYS A 324 -45.83 25.62 -37.78
C LYS A 324 -46.14 24.23 -37.24
N ALA A 325 -45.29 23.23 -37.45
CA ALA A 325 -45.59 21.86 -37.01
C ALA A 325 -45.78 21.77 -35.50
N ARG A 326 -46.80 21.00 -35.10
CA ARG A 326 -47.18 20.73 -33.71
C ARG A 326 -47.48 19.24 -33.57
N THR A 327 -46.44 18.44 -33.35
CA THR A 327 -46.59 16.98 -33.36
C THR A 327 -46.90 16.37 -32.00
N ALA A 328 -46.97 17.18 -30.94
CA ALA A 328 -47.17 16.72 -29.56
C ALA A 328 -46.13 15.68 -29.08
N GLY A 329 -44.94 15.67 -29.68
CA GLY A 329 -43.86 14.73 -29.36
C GLY A 329 -43.82 13.49 -30.25
N ASP A 330 -44.84 13.25 -31.06
CA ASP A 330 -44.88 12.13 -32.00
C ASP A 330 -44.15 12.44 -33.31
N TYR A 331 -43.73 11.39 -34.02
CA TYR A 331 -43.22 11.50 -35.38
C TYR A 331 -44.40 11.58 -36.35
N ARG A 332 -44.42 12.60 -37.21
CA ARG A 332 -45.39 12.72 -38.29
C ARG A 332 -44.71 12.62 -39.64
N GLU A 333 -45.25 11.78 -40.51
CA GLU A 333 -44.85 11.69 -41.91
C GLU A 333 -45.25 12.97 -42.65
N ILE A 334 -44.35 13.43 -43.51
CA ILE A 334 -44.52 14.66 -44.29
C ILE A 334 -44.14 14.48 -45.76
N GLY A 335 -43.73 13.27 -46.16
CA GLY A 335 -43.27 13.00 -47.51
C GLY A 335 -42.34 11.80 -47.64
N ASN A 336 -41.74 11.66 -48.81
CA ASN A 336 -40.88 10.54 -49.18
C ASN A 336 -39.69 11.00 -50.06
N LEU A 337 -38.53 10.36 -49.88
CA LEU A 337 -37.37 10.46 -50.77
C LEU A 337 -36.78 9.06 -50.97
N TYR A 338 -36.69 8.57 -52.21
CA TYR A 338 -36.13 7.24 -52.53
C TYR A 338 -36.74 6.07 -51.74
N GLY A 339 -38.04 6.12 -51.42
CA GLY A 339 -38.70 5.11 -50.59
C GLY A 339 -38.36 5.18 -49.09
N PHE A 340 -37.67 6.24 -48.63
CA PHE A 340 -37.51 6.60 -47.22
C PHE A 340 -38.56 7.62 -46.77
N GLN A 341 -39.20 7.38 -45.64
CA GLN A 341 -40.20 8.29 -45.08
C GLN A 341 -39.53 9.52 -44.47
N LEU A 342 -40.05 10.70 -44.80
CA LEU A 342 -39.66 11.98 -44.23
C LEU A 342 -40.54 12.26 -43.03
N LEU A 343 -39.93 12.50 -41.88
CA LEU A 343 -40.64 12.69 -40.62
C LEU A 343 -40.29 14.05 -39.99
N VAL A 344 -41.24 14.63 -39.27
CA VAL A 344 -41.03 15.76 -38.37
C VAL A 344 -41.48 15.42 -36.95
N LYS A 345 -40.75 15.92 -35.95
CA LYS A 345 -41.10 15.83 -34.53
C LYS A 345 -40.87 17.16 -33.83
N THR A 346 -41.87 17.65 -33.11
CA THR A 346 -41.75 18.81 -32.23
C THR A 346 -41.15 18.37 -30.89
N GLU A 347 -39.99 18.93 -30.53
CA GLU A 347 -39.31 18.70 -29.26
C GLU A 347 -39.30 19.98 -28.41
N LEU A 348 -39.38 19.79 -27.10
CA LEU A 348 -39.13 20.86 -26.13
C LEU A 348 -37.63 20.86 -25.76
N PRO A 349 -37.00 22.04 -25.57
CA PRO A 349 -35.62 22.12 -25.12
C PRO A 349 -35.43 21.36 -23.81
N LYS A 350 -34.30 20.65 -23.65
CA LYS A 350 -33.97 19.94 -22.41
C LYS A 350 -33.61 20.89 -21.26
N ASP A 351 -33.06 22.05 -21.60
CA ASP A 351 -32.89 23.16 -20.65
C ASP A 351 -34.18 23.96 -20.60
N ASN A 352 -34.86 23.95 -19.46
CA ASN A 352 -36.08 24.72 -19.15
C ASN A 352 -35.89 26.25 -19.23
N SER A 353 -34.84 26.75 -19.88
CA SER A 353 -34.51 28.17 -20.02
C SER A 353 -35.38 28.89 -21.04
N THR A 354 -35.94 28.16 -22.03
CA THR A 354 -36.81 28.72 -23.07
C THR A 354 -37.97 27.79 -23.40
N LEU A 355 -39.18 28.33 -23.55
CA LEU A 355 -40.38 27.61 -24.00
C LEU A 355 -40.43 27.45 -25.54
N GLU A 356 -39.31 27.69 -26.23
CA GLU A 356 -39.23 27.68 -27.69
C GLU A 356 -39.25 26.24 -28.21
N ARG A 357 -40.33 25.90 -28.92
CA ARG A 357 -40.50 24.59 -29.53
C ARG A 357 -39.60 24.46 -30.75
N VAL A 358 -38.90 23.33 -30.87
CA VAL A 358 -38.01 23.05 -32.00
C VAL A 358 -38.57 21.88 -32.80
N ASN A 359 -38.77 22.07 -34.10
CA ASN A 359 -39.15 20.98 -35.00
C ASN A 359 -37.91 20.35 -35.62
N ARG A 360 -37.69 19.07 -35.33
CA ARG A 360 -36.61 18.28 -35.91
C ARG A 360 -37.13 17.38 -37.02
N PHE A 361 -36.32 17.26 -38.07
CA PHE A 361 -36.63 16.47 -39.26
C PHE A 361 -35.74 15.25 -39.35
N PHE A 362 -36.36 14.13 -39.75
CA PHE A 362 -35.73 12.82 -39.84
C PHE A 362 -36.08 12.18 -41.17
N ILE A 363 -35.21 11.29 -41.63
CA ILE A 363 -35.49 10.38 -42.75
C ILE A 363 -35.31 8.94 -42.26
N THR A 364 -36.26 8.06 -42.54
CA THR A 364 -36.24 6.66 -42.08
C THR A 364 -36.53 5.69 -43.22
N GLY A 365 -35.75 4.62 -43.32
CA GLY A 365 -35.95 3.55 -44.28
C GLY A 365 -36.55 2.31 -43.64
N GLU A 366 -36.47 1.19 -44.36
CA GLU A 366 -36.95 -0.13 -43.92
C GLU A 366 -36.14 -0.67 -42.73
N GLY A 367 -34.88 -0.24 -42.58
CA GLY A 367 -34.07 -0.47 -41.39
C GLY A 367 -34.62 0.23 -40.13
N ASN A 368 -35.64 1.10 -40.24
CA ASN A 368 -36.27 1.83 -39.13
C ASN A 368 -35.26 2.67 -38.29
N ILE A 369 -34.17 3.10 -38.91
CA ILE A 369 -33.20 4.02 -38.32
C ILE A 369 -33.51 5.42 -38.83
N LYS A 370 -33.53 6.38 -37.90
CA LYS A 370 -33.86 7.77 -38.18
C LYS A 370 -32.57 8.56 -38.37
N TYR A 371 -32.29 8.95 -39.61
CA TYR A 371 -31.13 9.76 -39.95
C TYR A 371 -31.49 11.24 -39.94
N THR A 372 -30.52 12.09 -39.61
CA THR A 372 -30.69 13.54 -39.59
C THR A 372 -29.47 14.25 -40.16
N TYR A 373 -29.69 15.44 -40.71
CA TYR A 373 -28.64 16.40 -41.04
C TYR A 373 -28.81 17.63 -40.14
N ASN A 374 -27.69 18.25 -39.71
CA ASN A 374 -27.69 19.41 -38.82
C ASN A 374 -28.58 19.23 -37.56
N ASN A 375 -28.50 18.05 -36.92
CA ASN A 375 -29.35 17.65 -35.78
C ASN A 375 -30.86 17.73 -36.09
N GLY A 376 -31.26 17.61 -37.35
CA GLY A 376 -32.65 17.71 -37.80
C GLY A 376 -33.15 19.14 -37.94
N LEU A 377 -32.30 20.16 -37.84
CA LEU A 377 -32.70 21.56 -38.01
C LEU A 377 -32.65 21.98 -39.48
N MET A 378 -33.78 22.48 -39.99
CA MET A 378 -33.87 22.99 -41.36
C MET A 378 -33.14 24.32 -41.52
N ALA A 379 -32.51 24.50 -42.68
CA ALA A 379 -31.89 25.77 -43.07
C ALA A 379 -32.97 26.82 -43.38
N LYS A 380 -32.71 28.10 -43.07
CA LYS A 380 -33.65 29.19 -43.40
C LYS A 380 -33.77 29.43 -44.91
N ASP A 381 -32.68 29.21 -45.64
CA ASP A 381 -32.65 29.33 -47.09
C ASP A 381 -33.37 28.12 -47.75
N PRO A 382 -34.38 28.34 -48.61
CA PRO A 382 -35.15 27.25 -49.24
C PRO A 382 -34.31 26.27 -50.06
N GLU A 383 -33.30 26.75 -50.81
CA GLU A 383 -32.48 25.87 -51.65
C GLU A 383 -31.63 24.93 -50.78
N THR A 384 -31.13 25.43 -49.65
CA THR A 384 -30.39 24.61 -48.69
C THR A 384 -31.31 23.66 -47.90
N ALA A 385 -32.54 24.09 -47.59
CA ALA A 385 -33.51 23.30 -46.83
C ALA A 385 -33.97 22.05 -47.60
N GLU A 386 -34.16 22.17 -48.91
CA GLU A 386 -34.57 21.06 -49.78
C GLU A 386 -33.54 19.92 -49.81
N MET A 387 -32.24 20.26 -49.77
CA MET A 387 -31.16 19.27 -49.75
C MET A 387 -30.97 18.56 -48.40
N ASN A 388 -31.70 18.96 -47.35
CA ASN A 388 -31.45 18.49 -45.99
C ASN A 388 -31.57 16.97 -45.84
N PHE A 389 -32.57 16.36 -46.47
CA PHE A 389 -32.80 14.91 -46.39
C PHE A 389 -31.80 14.11 -47.23
N LEU A 390 -31.45 14.61 -48.42
CA LEU A 390 -30.41 14.00 -49.24
C LEU A 390 -29.06 14.01 -48.50
N ARG A 391 -28.69 15.15 -47.90
CA ARG A 391 -27.49 15.26 -47.06
C ARG A 391 -27.51 14.36 -45.82
N ALA A 392 -28.69 14.01 -45.30
CA ALA A 392 -28.82 13.05 -44.22
C ALA A 392 -28.52 11.62 -44.71
N LEU A 393 -28.99 11.27 -45.92
CA LEU A 393 -28.72 9.98 -46.56
C LEU A 393 -27.26 9.84 -47.03
N GLU A 394 -26.62 10.92 -47.50
CA GLU A 394 -25.21 10.92 -47.89
C GLU A 394 -24.25 10.53 -46.74
N LYS A 395 -24.68 10.70 -45.48
CA LYS A 395 -23.92 10.29 -44.30
C LYS A 395 -24.02 8.81 -43.96
N LEU A 396 -25.02 8.11 -44.51
CA LEU A 396 -25.27 6.69 -44.25
C LEU A 396 -24.04 5.78 -44.44
N PRO A 397 -23.26 5.86 -45.54
CA PRO A 397 -22.06 5.04 -45.68
C PRO A 397 -21.02 5.32 -44.59
N GLY A 398 -20.95 6.57 -44.10
CA GLY A 398 -20.10 6.94 -42.98
C GLY A 398 -20.54 6.27 -41.67
N PHE A 399 -21.85 6.22 -41.40
CA PHE A 399 -22.38 5.53 -40.22
C PHE A 399 -22.18 4.01 -40.29
N VAL A 400 -22.39 3.40 -41.46
CA VAL A 400 -22.11 1.97 -41.69
C VAL A 400 -20.63 1.67 -41.38
N LYS A 401 -19.72 2.50 -41.91
CA LYS A 401 -18.28 2.35 -41.65
C LYS A 401 -17.93 2.47 -40.16
N GLN A 402 -18.52 3.45 -39.46
CA GLN A 402 -18.30 3.64 -38.02
C GLN A 402 -18.76 2.42 -37.20
N GLU A 403 -19.91 1.84 -37.51
CA GLU A 403 -20.39 0.64 -36.81
C GLU A 403 -19.50 -0.58 -37.13
N GLN A 404 -18.98 -0.70 -38.36
CA GLN A 404 -18.01 -1.75 -38.73
C GLN A 404 -16.69 -1.61 -37.96
N GLU A 405 -16.12 -0.40 -37.90
CA GLU A 405 -14.89 -0.10 -37.16
C GLU A 405 -15.08 -0.45 -35.67
N LYS A 406 -16.22 -0.07 -35.08
CA LYS A 406 -16.57 -0.40 -33.69
C LYS A 406 -16.69 -1.90 -33.44
N ILE A 407 -17.29 -2.67 -34.36
CA ILE A 407 -17.36 -4.13 -34.26
C ILE A 407 -15.94 -4.73 -34.27
N ALA A 408 -15.08 -4.26 -35.17
CA ALA A 408 -13.71 -4.76 -35.28
C ALA A 408 -12.89 -4.50 -34.01
N GLU A 409 -13.05 -3.31 -33.39
CA GLU A 409 -12.43 -2.99 -32.10
C GLU A 409 -12.92 -3.93 -30.99
N ILE A 410 -14.23 -4.12 -30.85
CA ILE A 410 -14.80 -5.02 -29.83
C ILE A 410 -14.31 -6.46 -30.04
N GLN A 411 -14.27 -6.94 -31.29
CA GLN A 411 -13.79 -8.29 -31.62
C GLN A 411 -12.30 -8.49 -31.35
N LYS A 412 -11.49 -7.43 -31.41
CA LYS A 412 -10.07 -7.47 -31.06
C LYS A 412 -9.85 -7.57 -29.55
N ASP A 413 -10.66 -6.85 -28.76
CA ASP A 413 -10.48 -6.76 -27.32
C ASP A 413 -11.11 -7.94 -26.55
N LEU A 414 -12.18 -8.53 -27.08
CA LEU A 414 -12.91 -9.61 -26.43
C LEU A 414 -12.03 -10.85 -26.09
N PRO A 415 -11.16 -11.36 -26.99
CA PRO A 415 -10.28 -12.48 -26.69
C PRO A 415 -9.28 -12.18 -25.56
N ILE A 416 -8.74 -10.96 -25.52
CA ILE A 416 -7.79 -10.52 -24.50
C ILE A 416 -8.47 -10.52 -23.12
N LEU A 417 -9.69 -9.97 -23.06
CA LEU A 417 -10.47 -9.97 -21.82
C LEU A 417 -10.86 -11.38 -21.39
N GLN A 418 -11.18 -12.27 -22.35
CA GLN A 418 -11.47 -13.68 -22.07
C GLN A 418 -10.25 -14.43 -21.52
N GLU A 419 -9.05 -14.15 -22.02
CA GLU A 419 -7.81 -14.72 -21.49
C GLU A 419 -7.61 -14.34 -20.02
N VAL A 420 -7.81 -13.06 -19.66
CA VAL A 420 -7.74 -12.58 -18.28
C VAL A 420 -8.79 -13.26 -17.39
N VAL A 421 -10.01 -13.44 -17.89
CA VAL A 421 -11.08 -14.13 -17.15
C VAL A 421 -10.76 -15.60 -16.92
N ASN A 422 -10.18 -16.28 -17.92
CA ASN A 422 -9.85 -17.71 -17.84
C ASN A 422 -8.54 -17.97 -17.09
N GLY A 423 -7.70 -16.94 -16.90
CA GLY A 423 -6.48 -17.02 -16.13
C GLY A 423 -6.69 -17.54 -14.70
N THR A 424 -5.69 -18.25 -14.20
CA THR A 424 -5.57 -18.70 -12.82
C THR A 424 -4.36 -18.03 -12.17
N TRP A 425 -4.42 -17.84 -10.86
CA TRP A 425 -3.31 -17.22 -10.13
C TRP A 425 -2.22 -18.27 -9.85
N ALA A 426 -1.04 -18.09 -10.44
CA ALA A 426 0.01 -19.10 -10.49
C ALA A 426 0.63 -19.46 -9.12
N LYS A 427 0.51 -18.59 -8.11
CA LYS A 427 1.14 -18.75 -6.79
C LYS A 427 0.21 -19.37 -5.73
N GLU A 428 -0.89 -19.98 -6.15
CA GLU A 428 -1.87 -20.60 -5.25
C GLU A 428 -1.23 -21.70 -4.39
N SER A 429 -0.44 -22.58 -4.99
CA SER A 429 0.28 -23.65 -4.27
C SER A 429 1.24 -23.07 -3.24
N ARG A 430 2.05 -22.08 -3.63
CA ARG A 430 3.02 -21.44 -2.73
C ARG A 430 2.36 -20.75 -1.55
N LEU A 431 1.22 -20.08 -1.77
CA LEU A 431 0.44 -19.48 -0.68
C LEU A 431 -0.09 -20.56 0.28
N SER A 432 -0.56 -21.69 -0.25
CA SER A 432 -1.03 -22.81 0.58
C SER A 432 0.11 -23.42 1.40
N GLU A 433 1.26 -23.68 0.79
CA GLU A 433 2.47 -24.17 1.46
C GLU A 433 2.86 -23.26 2.62
N LEU A 434 2.97 -21.96 2.38
CA LEU A 434 3.34 -20.98 3.40
C LEU A 434 2.34 -20.94 4.57
N LYS A 435 1.04 -21.09 4.29
CA LYS A 435 0.02 -21.20 5.34
C LYS A 435 0.17 -22.47 6.17
N THR A 436 0.51 -23.58 5.54
CA THR A 436 0.81 -24.83 6.26
C THR A 436 2.08 -24.70 7.10
N GLU A 437 3.13 -24.08 6.56
CA GLU A 437 4.37 -23.77 7.30
C GLU A 437 4.07 -22.88 8.51
N LEU A 438 3.27 -21.81 8.34
CA LEU A 438 2.88 -20.91 9.43
C LEU A 438 2.15 -21.67 10.55
N ALA A 439 1.16 -22.50 10.20
CA ALA A 439 0.42 -23.29 11.19
C ALA A 439 1.32 -24.26 11.97
N ALA A 440 2.35 -24.83 11.31
CA ALA A 440 3.33 -25.68 11.98
C ALA A 440 4.20 -24.90 12.97
N VAL A 441 4.64 -23.70 12.61
CA VAL A 441 5.41 -22.80 13.48
C VAL A 441 4.56 -22.33 14.66
N GLU A 442 3.31 -21.94 14.45
CA GLU A 442 2.38 -21.57 15.52
C GLU A 442 2.15 -22.69 16.53
N ARG A 443 2.03 -23.93 16.04
CA ARG A 443 1.93 -25.11 16.90
C ARG A 443 3.20 -25.33 17.73
N LYS A 444 4.39 -25.14 17.16
CA LYS A 444 5.66 -25.22 17.91
C LYS A 444 5.73 -24.14 18.99
N ILE A 445 5.39 -22.91 18.66
CA ILE A 445 5.33 -21.79 19.62
C ILE A 445 4.39 -22.14 20.78
N GLN A 446 3.19 -22.64 20.49
CA GLN A 446 2.21 -23.01 21.52
C GLN A 446 2.72 -24.11 22.45
N LEU A 447 3.38 -25.14 21.90
CA LEU A 447 4.00 -26.21 22.68
C LEU A 447 5.15 -25.69 23.56
N SER A 448 5.93 -24.72 23.08
CA SER A 448 7.04 -24.12 23.85
C SER A 448 6.60 -23.18 24.98
N ILE A 449 5.38 -22.62 24.91
CA ILE A 449 4.82 -21.71 25.91
C ILE A 449 4.06 -22.48 27.02
N THR A 450 3.66 -23.72 26.74
CA THR A 450 2.95 -24.55 27.73
C THR A 450 3.98 -25.15 28.70
N PRO A 451 3.92 -24.88 30.01
CA PRO A 451 4.85 -25.48 30.97
C PRO A 451 4.70 -27.01 30.91
N GLU A 452 5.80 -27.75 30.90
CA GLU A 452 5.80 -29.20 31.05
C GLU A 452 5.20 -29.59 32.41
N THR A 453 3.88 -29.77 32.50
CA THR A 453 3.24 -30.56 33.56
C THR A 453 3.41 -32.06 33.26
N LYS A 454 4.66 -32.51 33.13
CA LYS A 454 5.01 -33.93 32.98
C LYS A 454 6.33 -34.26 33.68
N GLN A 455 6.40 -34.02 34.98
CA GLN A 455 7.31 -34.68 35.91
C GLN A 455 6.78 -34.39 37.32
N ASP A 456 5.77 -35.15 37.74
CA ASP A 456 5.37 -35.36 39.16
C ASP A 456 4.14 -36.29 39.31
N ALA A 457 3.83 -37.11 38.29
CA ALA A 457 2.71 -38.07 38.33
C ALA A 457 3.18 -39.55 38.40
N SER A 458 4.42 -39.80 38.83
CA SER A 458 4.98 -41.16 38.90
C SER A 458 5.52 -41.57 40.28
N GLU A 459 5.15 -40.90 41.37
CA GLU A 459 5.52 -41.34 42.74
C GLU A 459 4.33 -41.53 43.71
N GLN A 460 3.08 -41.40 43.26
CA GLN A 460 1.91 -41.65 44.14
C GLN A 460 1.07 -42.88 43.79
N ALA A 461 1.57 -43.79 42.94
CA ALA A 461 0.82 -45.01 42.56
C ALA A 461 1.17 -46.28 43.35
N GLU A 462 2.17 -46.28 44.25
CA GLU A 462 2.61 -47.51 44.95
C GLU A 462 2.19 -47.64 46.42
N LYS A 463 1.33 -46.76 46.96
CA LYS A 463 0.80 -46.93 48.33
C LYS A 463 -0.70 -46.71 48.40
N GLN A 464 -1.46 -47.61 47.78
CA GLN A 464 -2.88 -47.82 48.11
C GLN A 464 -3.37 -49.15 47.51
N ASN A 465 -2.96 -50.26 48.12
CA ASN A 465 -3.66 -51.53 48.01
C ASN A 465 -3.43 -52.32 49.29
N GLU A 466 -4.18 -51.98 50.33
CA GLU A 466 -4.52 -52.90 51.42
C GLU A 466 -5.76 -52.34 52.13
N ALA A 467 -6.92 -52.95 51.88
CA ALA A 467 -8.08 -52.86 52.76
C ALA A 467 -7.97 -54.01 53.78
N PRO A 468 -8.48 -53.87 55.02
CA PRO A 468 -9.86 -54.32 55.23
C PRO A 468 -10.69 -53.63 56.35
N LYS A 469 -12.01 -53.62 56.11
CA LYS A 469 -13.19 -53.81 56.99
C LYS A 469 -13.23 -53.21 58.43
N VAL A 470 -14.37 -52.59 58.77
CA VAL A 470 -15.42 -53.06 59.74
C VAL A 470 -16.22 -51.89 60.38
N GLN A 471 -17.56 -52.03 60.30
CA GLN A 471 -18.68 -51.58 61.16
C GLN A 471 -19.17 -50.12 61.30
N GLU A 472 -20.51 -50.06 61.28
CA GLU A 472 -21.42 -48.97 61.62
C GLU A 472 -21.28 -48.47 63.07
N SER A 473 -21.54 -47.18 63.29
CA SER A 473 -22.50 -46.77 64.32
C SER A 473 -22.96 -45.32 64.13
N ILE A 474 -24.25 -45.15 64.38
CA ILE A 474 -25.08 -43.96 64.36
C ILE A 474 -24.66 -42.98 65.48
N ILE A 475 -24.80 -41.67 65.28
CA ILE A 475 -25.50 -40.72 66.20
C ILE A 475 -25.67 -39.34 65.53
N ARG A 476 -26.93 -38.88 65.58
CA ARG A 476 -27.41 -37.53 65.26
C ARG A 476 -26.96 -36.51 66.31
N THR A 477 -26.69 -35.28 65.87
CA THR A 477 -27.11 -34.09 66.64
C THR A 477 -27.55 -32.96 65.72
N LYS A 478 -28.76 -32.46 66.03
CA LYS A 478 -29.51 -31.39 65.36
C LYS A 478 -28.94 -30.02 65.73
N GLY A 479 -29.21 -29.01 64.89
CA GLY A 479 -29.06 -27.61 65.32
C GLY A 479 -29.37 -26.52 64.28
N VAL A 480 -30.64 -26.38 63.88
CA VAL A 480 -31.39 -25.09 63.71
C VAL A 480 -30.73 -23.98 62.86
N HIS A 481 -31.05 -23.77 61.58
CA HIS A 481 -32.22 -23.09 60.98
C HIS A 481 -32.58 -21.68 61.52
N SER A 482 -32.29 -20.62 60.75
CA SER A 482 -33.35 -19.74 60.20
C SER A 482 -32.83 -18.69 59.20
N PRO A 483 -33.70 -18.16 58.32
CA PRO A 483 -33.35 -17.70 56.97
C PRO A 483 -33.84 -16.27 56.64
N ARG A 484 -33.70 -15.92 55.34
CA ARG A 484 -34.40 -14.86 54.57
C ARG A 484 -33.88 -13.42 54.76
N GLY A 485 -33.91 -12.57 53.74
CA GLY A 485 -34.69 -12.65 52.52
C GLY A 485 -34.18 -11.74 51.41
N VAL A 486 -34.68 -12.08 50.23
CA VAL A 486 -34.63 -11.35 48.97
C VAL A 486 -35.47 -10.09 49.07
N LEU A 487 -34.92 -8.98 48.56
CA LEU A 487 -35.61 -8.08 47.61
C LEU A 487 -34.55 -7.56 46.63
#